data_AF-A0A8T5B341-F1
#
_entry.id   AF-A0A8T5B341-F1
#
_cell.length_a   1.000
_cell.length_b   1.000
_cell.length_c   1.000
_cell.angle_alpha   90.00
_cell.angle_beta   90.00
_cell.angle_gamma   90.00
#
_symmetry.space_group_name_H-M   'P 1'
#
loop_
_entity.id
_entity.type
_entity.pdbx_description
1 polymer ?
#
loop_
_entity_poly.entity_id
_entity_poly.type
_entity_poly.pdbx_seq_one_letter_code
_entity_poly.pdbx_strand_id
1 'polypeptide(L)'
;MNLETVKVEALTPNSKQVNTTVKVVSKSPVRETISRRDGSVHRVADALVGDETGSIYLTLWDDNIDAVKEDSILDIKNGYISLFKGSMRLNIGRYGSISSSTQTIGSVNTDNNLSDKQFEQERRYPTFKPRYGGDYRGEGRRGHRRFGSRRRF
;
A
#
# COMPACT_ATOMS: atom_id res chain seq x y z
N MET A 1 21.73 17.63 -4.53
CA MET A 1 20.51 18.15 -3.87
C MET A 1 20.26 17.30 -2.64
N ASN A 2 20.23 17.89 -1.45
CA ASN A 2 19.78 17.19 -0.25
C ASN A 2 18.26 17.04 -0.35
N LEU A 3 17.77 15.80 -0.30
CA LEU A 3 16.34 15.54 -0.18
C LEU A 3 15.94 15.83 1.26
N GLU A 4 14.85 16.57 1.45
CA GLU A 4 14.27 16.80 2.76
C GLU A 4 13.79 15.46 3.33
N THR A 5 14.22 15.15 4.56
CA THR A 5 13.85 13.93 5.26
C THR A 5 12.71 14.20 6.23
N VAL A 6 11.80 13.25 6.36
CA VAL A 6 10.66 13.33 7.30
C VAL A 6 10.91 12.39 8.48
N LYS A 7 10.49 12.85 9.66
CA LYS A 7 10.50 12.05 10.89
C LYS A 7 9.42 10.99 10.85
N VAL A 8 9.66 9.87 11.54
CA VAL A 8 8.75 8.73 11.53
C VAL A 8 7.38 9.13 12.09
N GLU A 9 7.30 9.88 13.18
CA GLU A 9 6.02 10.28 13.78
C GLU A 9 5.08 11.06 12.84
N ALA A 10 5.65 11.79 11.87
CA ALA A 10 4.92 12.63 10.94
C ALA A 10 4.29 11.84 9.78
N LEU A 11 4.58 10.54 9.69
CA LEU A 11 4.02 9.68 8.65
C LEU A 11 2.52 9.46 8.90
N THR A 12 1.75 9.53 7.81
CA THR A 12 0.31 9.31 7.81
C THR A 12 -0.03 8.16 6.85
N PRO A 13 -1.24 7.58 6.92
CA PRO A 13 -1.69 6.56 5.97
C PRO A 13 -1.60 6.98 4.50
N ASN A 14 -1.58 8.28 4.21
CA ASN A 14 -1.54 8.84 2.86
C ASN A 14 -0.16 9.31 2.41
N SER A 15 0.87 9.18 3.26
CA SER A 15 2.22 9.68 2.97
C SER A 15 2.84 8.94 1.78
N LYS A 16 3.36 9.72 0.83
CA LYS A 16 4.04 9.28 -0.40
C LYS A 16 5.36 10.03 -0.54
N GLN A 17 6.25 9.53 -1.41
CA GLN A 17 7.57 10.13 -1.65
C GLN A 17 8.36 10.34 -0.34
N VAL A 18 8.22 9.38 0.57
CA VAL A 18 8.82 9.42 1.90
C VAL A 18 10.32 9.25 1.76
N ASN A 19 11.07 10.25 2.18
CA ASN A 19 12.51 10.15 2.41
C ASN A 19 12.73 10.20 3.92
N THR A 20 13.37 9.19 4.50
CA THR A 20 13.58 9.13 5.96
C THR A 20 14.83 8.32 6.27
N THR A 21 15.46 8.62 7.39
CA THR A 21 16.61 7.87 7.91
C THR A 21 16.16 7.15 9.17
N VAL A 22 16.32 5.83 9.22
CA VAL A 22 15.78 4.98 10.29
C VAL A 22 16.79 3.94 10.73
N LYS A 23 16.79 3.60 12.02
CA LYS A 23 17.51 2.46 12.57
C LYS A 23 16.63 1.22 12.52
N VAL A 24 17.21 0.09 12.13
CA VAL A 24 16.55 -1.23 12.18
C VAL A 24 16.62 -1.77 13.61
N VAL A 25 15.47 -2.02 14.22
CA VAL A 25 15.35 -2.56 15.58
C VAL A 25 15.29 -4.08 15.56
N SER A 26 14.47 -4.66 14.67
CA SER A 26 14.30 -6.12 14.58
C SER A 26 13.77 -6.54 13.22
N LYS A 27 13.92 -7.83 12.89
CA LYS A 27 13.36 -8.45 11.69
C LYS A 27 12.50 -9.66 12.04
N SER A 28 11.34 -9.75 11.40
CA SER A 28 10.50 -10.95 11.46
C SER A 28 11.09 -12.09 10.61
N PRO A 29 10.67 -13.34 10.87
CA PRO A 29 11.01 -14.48 10.01
C PRO A 29 10.58 -14.25 8.56
N VAL A 30 11.40 -14.74 7.64
CA VAL A 30 11.09 -14.70 6.21
C VAL A 30 9.93 -15.63 5.90
N ARG A 31 8.96 -15.13 5.13
CA ARG A 31 7.83 -15.90 4.61
C ARG A 31 7.78 -15.79 3.10
N GLU A 32 7.19 -16.78 2.45
CA GLU A 32 6.96 -16.76 1.01
C GLU A 32 5.53 -16.33 0.68
N THR A 33 5.37 -15.67 -0.46
CA THR A 33 4.06 -15.31 -1.02
C THR A 33 4.08 -15.51 -2.53
N ILE A 34 2.92 -15.84 -3.09
CA ILE A 34 2.75 -16.04 -4.53
C ILE A 34 2.12 -14.79 -5.14
N SER A 35 2.75 -14.25 -6.18
CA SER A 35 2.22 -13.15 -6.97
C SER A 35 0.95 -13.59 -7.68
N ARG A 36 -0.13 -12.83 -7.51
CA ARG A 36 -1.41 -13.09 -8.21
C ARG A 36 -1.37 -12.73 -9.69
N ARG A 37 -0.33 -12.01 -10.14
CA ARG A 37 -0.23 -11.51 -11.52
C ARG A 37 0.35 -12.57 -12.45
N ASP A 38 1.38 -13.27 -12.01
CA ASP A 38 2.24 -14.13 -12.81
C ASP A 38 2.63 -15.45 -12.11
N GLY A 39 2.19 -15.65 -10.86
CA GLY A 39 2.43 -16.90 -10.12
C GLY A 39 3.85 -17.05 -9.56
N SER A 40 4.71 -16.03 -9.67
CA SER A 40 6.05 -16.07 -9.08
C SER A 40 6.01 -16.15 -7.56
N VAL A 41 6.97 -16.88 -6.98
CA VAL A 41 7.20 -16.90 -5.53
C VAL A 41 8.13 -15.75 -5.16
N HIS A 42 7.75 -14.98 -4.14
CA HIS A 42 8.55 -13.90 -3.57
C HIS A 42 8.76 -14.12 -2.08
N ARG A 43 9.92 -13.70 -1.58
CA ARG A 43 10.20 -13.65 -0.15
C ARG A 43 9.77 -12.31 0.41
N VAL A 44 9.19 -12.31 1.60
CA VAL A 44 8.82 -11.10 2.31
C VAL A 44 9.15 -11.23 3.80
N ALA A 45 9.62 -10.14 4.40
CA ALA A 45 9.81 -10.00 5.83
C ALA A 45 9.43 -8.58 6.26
N ASP A 46 8.92 -8.42 7.47
CA ASP A 46 8.71 -7.11 8.09
C ASP A 46 9.92 -6.80 8.99
N ALA A 47 10.44 -5.59 8.92
CA ALA A 47 11.46 -5.07 9.84
C ALA A 47 10.88 -3.91 10.65
N LEU A 48 11.02 -3.93 11.97
CA LEU A 48 10.70 -2.77 12.79
C LEU A 48 11.83 -1.75 12.63
N VAL A 49 11.51 -0.57 12.11
CA VAL A 49 12.47 0.50 11.89
C VAL A 49 11.97 1.78 12.55
N GLY A 50 12.86 2.67 12.95
CA GLY A 50 12.43 3.94 13.51
C GLY A 50 13.53 4.95 13.78
N ASP A 51 13.12 6.08 14.32
CA ASP A 51 13.98 7.15 14.80
C ASP A 51 13.56 7.54 16.23
N GLU A 52 14.07 8.64 16.76
CA GLU A 52 13.74 9.09 18.11
C GLU A 52 12.27 9.50 18.28
N THR A 53 11.54 9.71 17.17
CA THR A 53 10.15 10.19 17.17
C THR A 53 9.14 9.05 17.12
N GLY A 54 9.49 7.92 16.52
CA GLY A 54 8.62 6.75 16.47
C GLY A 54 9.22 5.57 15.72
N SER A 55 8.40 4.54 15.58
CA SER A 55 8.74 3.33 14.83
C SER A 55 7.61 2.92 13.89
N ILE A 56 7.96 2.11 12.89
CA ILE A 56 7.02 1.59 11.88
C ILE A 56 7.59 0.30 11.29
N TYR A 57 6.72 -0.63 10.89
CA TYR A 57 7.15 -1.78 10.10
C TYR A 57 7.43 -1.39 8.65
N LEU A 58 8.65 -1.67 8.21
CA LEU A 58 9.11 -1.66 6.83
C LEU A 58 8.92 -3.06 6.20
N THR A 59 8.21 -3.13 5.08
CA THR A 59 8.09 -4.37 4.31
C THR A 59 9.30 -4.56 3.41
N LEU A 60 10.07 -5.62 3.62
CA LEU A 60 11.23 -6.02 2.82
C LEU A 60 10.84 -7.14 1.87
N TRP A 61 11.27 -7.02 0.61
CA TRP A 61 11.02 -7.99 -0.45
C TRP A 61 12.34 -8.53 -0.98
N ASP A 62 12.38 -9.84 -1.22
CA ASP A 62 13.45 -10.55 -1.91
C ASP A 62 14.85 -10.14 -1.39
N ASP A 63 15.72 -9.62 -2.26
CA ASP A 63 17.12 -9.31 -1.91
C ASP A 63 17.27 -8.22 -0.83
N ASN A 64 16.26 -7.36 -0.66
CA ASN A 64 16.29 -6.35 0.42
C ASN A 64 16.23 -7.00 1.80
N ILE A 65 15.70 -8.22 1.91
CA ILE A 65 15.68 -8.97 3.15
C ILE A 65 17.10 -9.28 3.59
N ASP A 66 17.96 -9.70 2.67
CA ASP A 66 19.34 -10.10 2.99
C ASP A 66 20.27 -8.88 3.12
N ALA A 67 19.98 -7.80 2.40
CA ALA A 67 20.74 -6.55 2.46
C ALA A 67 20.53 -5.78 3.79
N VAL A 68 19.34 -5.86 4.38
CA VAL A 68 19.00 -5.15 5.62
C VAL A 68 19.37 -5.98 6.85
N LYS A 69 20.17 -5.40 7.74
CA LYS A 69 20.61 -6.02 8.99
C LYS A 69 20.00 -5.31 10.20
N GLU A 70 19.74 -6.05 11.27
CA GLU A 70 19.41 -5.45 12.56
C GLU A 70 20.55 -4.52 13.01
N ASP A 71 20.19 -3.51 13.79
CA ASP A 71 21.06 -2.41 14.26
C ASP A 71 21.66 -1.49 13.18
N SER A 72 21.49 -1.81 11.89
CA SER A 72 21.93 -0.91 10.82
C SER A 72 21.03 0.33 10.71
N ILE A 73 21.60 1.42 10.18
CA ILE A 73 20.87 2.65 9.88
C ILE A 73 20.72 2.74 8.37
N LEU A 74 19.50 3.03 7.94
CA LEU A 74 19.08 3.02 6.54
C LEU A 74 18.58 4.40 6.14
N ASP A 75 19.01 4.88 4.99
CA ASP A 75 18.35 5.96 4.26
C ASP A 75 17.35 5.34 3.28
N ILE A 76 16.08 5.65 3.50
CA ILE A 76 14.98 5.28 2.61
C ILE A 76 14.67 6.49 1.73
N LYS A 77 14.62 6.28 0.41
CA LYS A 77 14.27 7.31 -0.56
C LYS A 77 13.04 6.91 -1.34
N ASN A 78 12.13 7.87 -1.53
CA ASN A 78 10.91 7.73 -2.30
C ASN A 78 10.08 6.49 -1.90
N GLY A 79 9.99 6.25 -0.60
CA GLY A 79 9.09 5.26 -0.01
C GLY A 79 7.64 5.74 0.01
N TYR A 80 6.75 4.88 0.48
CA TYR A 80 5.34 5.21 0.66
C TYR A 80 4.72 4.42 1.81
N ILE A 81 3.66 4.98 2.39
CA ILE A 81 2.83 4.29 3.37
C ILE A 81 1.71 3.55 2.65
N SER A 82 1.45 2.32 3.09
CA SER A 82 0.23 1.59 2.76
C SER A 82 -0.39 1.01 4.04
N LEU A 83 -1.65 0.58 3.94
CA LEU A 83 -2.33 -0.13 5.02
C LEU A 83 -2.36 -1.63 4.72
N PHE A 84 -1.81 -2.42 5.64
CA PHE A 84 -1.96 -3.87 5.65
C PHE A 84 -2.87 -4.26 6.82
N LYS A 85 -4.07 -4.77 6.50
CA LYS A 85 -5.09 -5.12 7.49
C LYS A 85 -5.39 -3.98 8.50
N GLY A 86 -5.44 -2.74 8.01
CA GLY A 86 -5.70 -1.56 8.84
C GLY A 86 -4.47 -0.92 9.49
N SER A 87 -3.32 -1.61 9.49
CA SER A 87 -2.07 -1.10 10.07
C SER A 87 -1.15 -0.46 9.04
N MET A 88 -0.49 0.64 9.40
CA MET A 88 0.50 1.28 8.52
C MET A 88 1.71 0.38 8.26
N ARG A 89 2.22 0.45 7.03
CA ARG A 89 3.46 -0.17 6.56
C ARG A 89 4.24 0.82 5.71
N LEU A 90 5.53 0.98 6.02
CA LEU A 90 6.47 1.65 5.11
C LEU A 90 6.89 0.65 4.02
N ASN A 91 6.85 1.10 2.77
CA ASN A 91 7.16 0.28 1.61
C ASN A 91 8.03 1.06 0.63
N ILE A 92 8.70 0.31 -0.24
CA ILE A 92 9.58 0.89 -1.26
C ILE A 92 9.05 0.49 -2.62
N GLY A 93 8.73 1.51 -3.42
CA GLY A 93 8.17 1.33 -4.74
C GLY A 93 9.26 1.19 -5.80
N ARG A 94 8.84 1.04 -7.06
CA ARG A 94 9.71 0.94 -8.24
C ARG A 94 10.80 2.02 -8.33
N TYR A 95 10.51 3.22 -7.83
CA TYR A 95 11.41 4.38 -7.91
C TYR A 95 12.02 4.75 -6.55
N GLY A 96 11.88 3.87 -5.55
CA GLY A 96 12.48 4.05 -4.23
C GLY A 96 13.71 3.18 -4.04
N SER A 97 14.47 3.48 -2.99
CA SER A 97 15.68 2.73 -2.66
C SER A 97 15.93 2.69 -1.16
N ILE A 98 16.66 1.67 -0.72
CA ILE A 98 17.31 1.57 0.59
C ILE A 98 18.81 1.69 0.38
N SER A 99 19.50 2.47 1.21
CA SER A 99 20.95 2.44 1.32
C SER A 99 21.38 2.55 2.77
N SER A 100 22.53 2.00 3.14
CA SER A 100 23.12 2.26 4.47
C SER A 100 23.41 3.74 4.65
N SER A 101 23.09 4.27 5.82
CA SER A 101 23.38 5.65 6.21
C SER A 101 24.65 5.72 7.05
N THR A 102 25.35 6.85 6.98
CA THR A 102 26.45 7.20 7.89
C THR A 102 25.98 8.01 9.10
N GLN A 103 24.70 8.40 9.13
CA GLN A 103 24.10 9.12 10.25
C GLN A 103 24.01 8.23 11.49
N THR A 104 23.91 8.86 12.66
CA THR A 104 23.75 8.16 13.94
C THR A 104 22.36 8.43 14.51
N ILE A 105 21.65 7.36 14.87
CA ILE A 105 20.39 7.41 15.63
C ILE A 105 20.66 6.73 16.97
N GLY A 106 20.60 7.52 18.06
CA GLY A 106 20.94 7.04 19.40
C GLY A 106 19.92 6.06 19.96
N SER A 107 18.63 6.36 19.80
CA SER A 107 17.52 5.54 20.29
C SER A 107 16.34 5.57 19.33
N VAL A 108 15.58 4.47 19.29
CA VAL A 108 14.32 4.39 18.55
C VAL A 108 13.17 4.42 19.54
N ASN A 109 12.18 5.29 19.31
CA ASN A 109 10.96 5.32 20.10
C ASN A 109 10.01 4.20 19.64
N THR A 110 10.11 3.05 20.31
CA THR A 110 9.26 1.88 20.03
C THR A 110 7.87 1.97 20.65
N ASP A 111 7.67 2.85 21.64
CA ASP A 111 6.35 3.09 22.25
C ASP A 111 5.41 3.84 21.28
N ASN A 112 5.95 4.70 20.41
CA ASN A 112 5.21 5.31 19.31
C ASN A 112 5.35 4.50 18.01
N ASN A 113 4.88 3.26 18.03
CA ASN A 113 4.82 2.42 16.83
C ASN A 113 3.58 2.76 15.98
N LEU A 114 3.81 3.39 14.82
CA LEU A 114 2.75 3.77 13.88
C LEU A 114 2.04 2.56 13.25
N SER A 115 2.67 1.39 13.25
CA SER A 115 2.04 0.18 12.74
C SER A 115 1.04 -0.45 13.71
N ASP A 116 1.04 -0.07 14.98
CA ASP A 116 0.07 -0.56 15.96
C ASP A 116 -1.26 0.22 15.90
N LYS A 117 -1.25 1.40 15.26
CA LYS A 117 -2.45 2.19 15.00
C LYS A 117 -3.33 1.52 13.95
N GLN A 118 -4.63 1.49 14.20
CA GLN A 118 -5.64 0.97 13.28
C GLN A 118 -6.31 2.10 12.52
N PHE A 119 -6.38 1.95 11.20
CA PHE A 119 -7.03 2.90 10.30
C PHE A 119 -8.11 2.19 9.48
N GLU A 120 -9.23 2.88 9.28
CA GLU A 120 -10.27 2.38 8.39
C GLU A 120 -9.75 2.36 6.96
N GLN A 121 -9.64 1.17 6.38
CA GLN A 121 -9.35 1.03 4.96
C GLN A 121 -10.65 1.28 4.21
N GLU A 122 -10.84 2.50 3.71
CA GLU A 122 -11.97 2.85 2.85
C GLU A 122 -11.97 1.86 1.68
N ARG A 123 -12.90 0.90 1.71
CA ARG A 123 -13.06 -0.07 0.62
C ARG A 123 -13.52 0.74 -0.57
N ARG A 124 -12.59 1.13 -1.45
CA ARG A 124 -12.90 1.59 -2.80
C ARG A 124 -13.56 0.42 -3.54
N TYR A 125 -14.83 0.16 -3.25
CA TYR A 125 -15.68 -0.57 -4.17
C TYR A 125 -15.63 0.22 -5.48
N PRO A 126 -15.18 -0.37 -6.59
CA PRO A 126 -15.39 0.25 -7.88
C PRO A 126 -16.89 0.46 -7.99
N THR A 127 -17.35 1.71 -7.96
CA THR A 127 -18.75 1.99 -8.29
C THR A 127 -18.91 1.52 -9.72
N PHE A 128 -19.47 0.33 -9.90
CA PHE A 128 -19.84 -0.21 -11.18
C PHE A 128 -20.84 0.78 -11.77
N LYS A 129 -20.36 1.73 -12.59
CA LYS A 129 -21.22 2.49 -13.47
C LYS A 129 -21.47 1.58 -14.66
N PRO A 130 -22.66 0.97 -14.81
CA PRO A 130 -22.95 0.23 -16.02
C PRO A 130 -22.92 1.25 -17.16
N ARG A 131 -21.98 1.09 -18.10
CA ARG A 131 -22.07 1.74 -19.42
C ARG A 131 -23.19 1.05 -20.19
N TYR A 132 -24.45 1.35 -19.87
CA TYR A 132 -25.51 1.17 -20.85
C TYR A 132 -25.41 2.34 -21.84
N GLY A 133 -24.58 2.14 -22.86
CA GLY A 133 -24.85 2.73 -24.16
C GLY A 133 -26.14 2.09 -24.69
N GLY A 134 -27.15 2.91 -24.89
CA GLY A 134 -28.44 2.50 -25.44
C GLY A 134 -28.93 3.59 -26.37
N ASP A 135 -28.40 3.58 -27.60
CA ASP A 135 -28.99 4.28 -28.74
C ASP A 135 -30.39 3.72 -29.00
N TYR A 136 -31.41 4.38 -28.47
CA TYR A 136 -32.78 4.23 -28.97
C TYR A 136 -33.16 5.48 -29.76
N ARG A 137 -32.86 5.43 -31.06
CA ARG A 137 -33.69 6.09 -32.08
C ARG A 137 -35.12 5.59 -31.90
N GLY A 138 -36.05 6.49 -31.60
CA GLY A 138 -37.43 6.12 -31.34
C GLY A 138 -38.40 7.28 -31.46
N GLU A 139 -38.35 8.00 -32.58
CA GLU A 139 -39.37 8.99 -32.94
C GLU A 139 -40.12 8.48 -34.18
N GLY A 140 -41.42 8.18 -34.06
CA GLY A 140 -42.23 7.82 -35.22
C GLY A 140 -43.45 6.96 -34.93
N ARG A 141 -44.55 7.61 -34.55
CA ARG A 141 -45.92 7.09 -34.51
C ARG A 141 -46.34 6.44 -35.84
N ARG A 142 -47.13 5.34 -35.81
CA ARG A 142 -48.44 5.16 -36.52
C ARG A 142 -48.96 3.70 -36.53
N GLY A 143 -50.28 3.56 -36.28
CA GLY A 143 -51.15 2.45 -36.73
C GLY A 143 -51.38 1.34 -35.68
N HIS A 144 -52.40 1.38 -34.81
CA HIS A 144 -53.80 0.98 -35.06
C HIS A 144 -53.99 -0.25 -35.97
N ARG A 145 -54.28 -1.41 -35.37
CA ARG A 145 -55.52 -2.18 -35.60
C ARG A 145 -55.73 -3.29 -34.55
N ARG A 146 -57.01 -3.43 -34.16
CA ARG A 146 -57.61 -4.34 -33.18
C ARG A 146 -57.79 -5.77 -33.73
N PHE A 147 -58.31 -6.63 -32.83
CA PHE A 147 -58.91 -7.97 -32.96
C PHE A 147 -57.91 -9.11 -32.72
N GLY A 148 -58.15 -10.10 -31.87
CA GLY A 148 -59.30 -10.44 -31.05
C GLY A 148 -59.16 -11.90 -30.57
N SER A 149 -59.56 -12.16 -29.32
CA SER A 149 -60.18 -13.42 -28.85
C SER A 149 -59.42 -14.77 -28.83
N ARG A 150 -59.41 -15.36 -27.61
CA ARG A 150 -59.57 -16.81 -27.27
C ARG A 150 -58.34 -17.72 -27.45
N ARG A 151 -57.73 -18.17 -26.34
CA ARG A 151 -57.99 -19.35 -25.45
C ARG A 151 -57.23 -20.60 -25.91
N ARG A 152 -56.52 -21.21 -24.93
CA ARG A 152 -56.20 -22.63 -24.64
C ARG A 152 -56.36 -23.62 -25.80
N PHE A 153 -55.41 -24.51 -26.05
CA PHE A 153 -54.87 -25.50 -25.11
C PHE A 153 -53.35 -25.65 -25.24
#